data_AF-A0A7W2ECC8-F1
#
_entry.id   AF-A0A7W2ECC8-F1
#
_cell.length_a   1.000
_cell.length_b   1.000
_cell.length_c   1.000
_cell.angle_alpha   90.00
_cell.angle_beta   90.00
_cell.angle_gamma   90.00
#
_symmetry.space_group_name_H-M   'P 1'
#
loop_
_entity.id
_entity.type
_entity.pdbx_description
1 polymer ?
#
loop_
_entity_poly.entity_id
_entity_poly.type
_entity_poly.pdbx_seq_one_letter_code
_entity_poly.pdbx_strand_id
1 'polypeptide(L)'
;MQDIYPWAGEIRTEEVGAMGMAMCRAQYVDTELDRVMSRIAKLPPSSSEIESAVRTVTDHWSELTIVHPFRDGNSRTQRYFFDQMLRAAGWAVDWTRIDATQAHAARYVGAATADPSFLAQVLRPGVFAPTDLPDGSGALSETQGQRAGAAEVFHRMMEFRRAHPGAAWSPESH
;
A
#
# COMPACT_ATOMS: atom_id res chain seq x y z
N MET A 1 -14.12 -10.47 11.97
CA MET A 1 -14.52 -10.14 10.57
C MET A 1 -15.25 -11.34 9.94
N GLN A 2 -14.79 -12.56 10.21
CA GLN A 2 -15.54 -13.81 9.94
C GLN A 2 -16.89 -13.89 10.66
N ASP A 3 -17.04 -13.27 11.82
CA ASP A 3 -18.32 -13.27 12.57
C ASP A 3 -19.42 -12.38 11.96
N ILE A 4 -19.08 -11.61 10.91
CA ILE A 4 -19.98 -10.62 10.29
C ILE A 4 -20.22 -10.91 8.81
N TYR A 5 -19.21 -11.45 8.10
CA TYR A 5 -19.30 -11.75 6.68
C TYR A 5 -18.80 -13.18 6.41
N PRO A 6 -19.66 -14.08 5.90
CA PRO A 6 -19.27 -15.47 5.62
C PRO A 6 -18.07 -15.61 4.67
N TRP A 7 -17.90 -14.66 3.74
CA TRP A 7 -16.81 -14.64 2.76
C TRP A 7 -15.49 -14.06 3.30
N ALA A 8 -15.41 -13.68 4.58
CA ALA A 8 -14.21 -13.07 5.12
C ALA A 8 -13.03 -14.06 5.13
N GLY A 9 -12.01 -13.76 4.35
CA GLY A 9 -10.82 -14.61 4.17
C GLY A 9 -10.89 -15.51 2.94
N GLU A 10 -11.99 -15.52 2.21
CA GLU A 10 -12.11 -16.27 0.95
C GLU A 10 -11.63 -15.44 -0.24
N ILE A 11 -10.91 -16.09 -1.15
CA ILE A 11 -10.50 -15.49 -2.43
C ILE A 11 -11.76 -15.20 -3.27
N ARG A 12 -11.84 -14.01 -3.84
CA ARG A 12 -13.00 -13.61 -4.65
C ARG A 12 -13.09 -14.42 -5.94
N THR A 13 -14.32 -14.73 -6.33
CA THR A 13 -14.67 -15.35 -7.62
C THR A 13 -15.33 -14.36 -8.58
N GLU A 14 -15.61 -13.14 -8.13
CA GLU A 14 -16.21 -12.08 -8.91
C GLU A 14 -15.17 -11.04 -9.38
N GLU A 15 -15.47 -10.41 -10.51
CA GLU A 15 -14.69 -9.27 -10.99
C GLU A 15 -14.94 -8.04 -10.12
N VAL A 16 -13.87 -7.32 -9.80
CA VAL A 16 -13.93 -6.10 -9.00
C VAL A 16 -13.11 -5.00 -9.64
N GLY A 17 -13.47 -3.77 -9.34
CA GLY A 17 -12.74 -2.59 -9.75
C GLY A 17 -12.59 -1.59 -8.61
N ALA A 18 -11.57 -0.76 -8.71
CA ALA A 18 -11.32 0.34 -7.79
C ALA A 18 -10.62 1.46 -8.55
N MET A 19 -10.92 2.71 -8.18
CA MET A 19 -10.34 3.90 -8.85
C MET A 19 -10.56 3.93 -10.38
N GLY A 20 -11.65 3.36 -10.87
CA GLY A 20 -11.92 3.24 -12.32
C GLY A 20 -11.07 2.18 -13.04
N MET A 21 -10.28 1.39 -12.32
CA MET A 21 -9.46 0.30 -12.85
C MET A 21 -10.11 -1.05 -12.58
N ALA A 22 -10.06 -1.96 -13.54
CA ALA A 22 -10.30 -3.38 -13.29
C ALA A 22 -9.12 -3.96 -12.51
N MET A 23 -9.41 -4.76 -11.48
CA MET A 23 -8.37 -5.52 -10.77
C MET A 23 -8.05 -6.82 -11.54
N CYS A 24 -7.18 -7.66 -11.00
CA CYS A 24 -6.88 -8.98 -11.56
C CYS A 24 -8.17 -9.76 -11.90
N ARG A 25 -8.21 -10.43 -13.05
CA ARG A 25 -9.38 -11.25 -13.42
C ARG A 25 -9.58 -12.33 -12.38
N ALA A 26 -10.82 -12.54 -11.93
CA ALA A 26 -11.12 -13.42 -10.80
C ALA A 26 -10.50 -14.83 -10.94
N GLN A 27 -10.55 -15.39 -12.15
CA GLN A 27 -9.98 -16.71 -12.48
C GLN A 27 -8.45 -16.82 -12.31
N TYR A 28 -7.72 -15.70 -12.21
CA TYR A 28 -6.26 -15.68 -12.06
C TYR A 28 -5.81 -15.21 -10.68
N VAL A 29 -6.73 -14.82 -9.79
CA VAL A 29 -6.39 -14.23 -8.48
C VAL A 29 -5.55 -15.18 -7.65
N ASP A 30 -5.88 -16.47 -7.62
CA ASP A 30 -5.17 -17.48 -6.83
C ASP A 30 -3.70 -17.60 -7.27
N THR A 31 -3.48 -17.84 -8.57
CA THR A 31 -2.14 -17.95 -9.16
C THR A 31 -1.32 -16.66 -9.01
N GLU A 32 -1.95 -15.48 -9.22
CA GLU A 32 -1.25 -14.20 -9.09
C GLU A 32 -0.93 -13.86 -7.63
N LEU A 33 -1.80 -14.23 -6.69
CA LEU A 33 -1.52 -14.10 -5.26
C LEU A 33 -0.32 -14.97 -4.88
N ASP A 34 -0.28 -16.23 -5.30
CA ASP A 34 0.85 -17.13 -5.06
C ASP A 34 2.16 -16.59 -5.63
N ARG A 35 2.11 -16.05 -6.86
CA ARG A 35 3.27 -15.42 -7.50
C ARG A 35 3.78 -14.23 -6.70
N VAL A 36 2.90 -13.31 -6.29
CA VAL A 36 3.26 -12.11 -5.52
C VAL A 36 3.77 -12.48 -4.14
N MET A 37 3.11 -13.40 -3.43
CA MET A 37 3.55 -13.86 -2.10
C MET A 37 4.90 -14.60 -2.16
N SER A 38 5.14 -15.38 -3.22
CA SER A 38 6.44 -16.03 -3.46
C SER A 38 7.55 -15.00 -3.71
N ARG A 39 7.25 -13.90 -4.41
CA ARG A 39 8.21 -12.81 -4.62
C ARG A 39 8.50 -12.07 -3.32
N ILE A 40 7.47 -11.76 -2.54
CA ILE A 40 7.59 -11.13 -1.22
C ILE A 40 8.53 -11.95 -0.32
N ALA A 41 8.35 -13.27 -0.27
CA ALA A 41 9.18 -14.15 0.55
C ALA A 41 10.66 -14.18 0.11
N LYS A 42 10.94 -14.00 -1.19
CA LYS A 42 12.30 -14.02 -1.75
C LYS A 42 13.02 -12.67 -1.65
N LEU A 43 12.27 -11.58 -1.52
CA LEU A 43 12.82 -10.22 -1.50
C LEU A 43 12.28 -9.45 -0.28
N PRO A 44 12.76 -9.78 0.93
CA PRO A 44 12.37 -9.04 2.13
C PRO A 44 12.95 -7.62 2.12
N PRO A 45 12.33 -6.67 2.85
CA PRO A 45 12.91 -5.35 3.01
C PRO A 45 14.25 -5.40 3.77
N SER A 46 15.13 -4.44 3.47
CA SER A 46 16.40 -4.28 4.19
C SER A 46 16.17 -4.01 5.68
N SER A 47 17.01 -4.56 6.55
CA SER A 47 16.99 -4.30 7.99
C SER A 47 17.97 -3.20 8.43
N SER A 48 18.71 -2.61 7.49
CA SER A 48 19.75 -1.60 7.78
C SER A 48 19.61 -0.32 6.97
N GLU A 49 18.94 -0.36 5.81
CA GLU A 49 18.77 0.78 4.91
C GLU A 49 17.28 1.12 4.75
N ILE A 50 16.83 2.17 5.44
CA ILE A 50 15.41 2.55 5.48
C ILE A 50 14.82 2.84 4.09
N GLU A 51 15.55 3.54 3.23
CA GLU A 51 15.10 3.83 1.86
C GLU A 51 14.94 2.56 1.03
N SER A 52 15.81 1.57 1.27
CA SER A 52 15.73 0.26 0.62
C SER A 52 14.52 -0.53 1.13
N ALA A 53 14.30 -0.54 2.44
CA ALA A 53 13.16 -1.18 3.07
C ALA A 53 11.82 -0.62 2.58
N VAL A 54 11.67 0.71 2.59
CA VAL A 54 10.46 1.40 2.12
C VAL A 54 10.20 1.08 0.66
N ARG A 55 11.22 1.20 -0.21
CA ARG A 55 11.08 0.88 -1.64
C ARG A 55 10.58 -0.55 -1.86
N THR A 56 11.23 -1.55 -1.25
CA THR A 56 10.82 -2.96 -1.38
C THR A 56 9.38 -3.20 -0.92
N VAL A 57 8.99 -2.62 0.22
CA VAL A 57 7.60 -2.73 0.73
C VAL A 57 6.61 -2.09 -0.24
N THR A 58 6.94 -0.92 -0.79
CA THR A 58 6.04 -0.20 -1.69
C THR A 58 5.90 -0.85 -3.06
N ASP A 59 6.95 -1.53 -3.54
CA ASP A 59 6.89 -2.39 -4.73
C ASP A 59 5.89 -3.52 -4.50
N HIS A 60 6.09 -4.30 -3.45
CA HIS A 60 5.22 -5.43 -3.11
C HIS A 60 3.78 -5.01 -2.85
N TRP A 61 3.56 -3.87 -2.20
CA TRP A 61 2.23 -3.35 -1.93
C TRP A 61 1.50 -2.90 -3.20
N SER A 62 2.23 -2.29 -4.14
CA SER A 62 1.68 -1.93 -5.44
C SER A 62 1.25 -3.19 -6.24
N GLU A 63 2.06 -4.25 -6.22
CA GLU A 63 1.70 -5.52 -6.87
C GLU A 63 0.51 -6.21 -6.20
N LEU A 64 0.50 -6.31 -4.86
CA LEU A 64 -0.62 -6.93 -4.15
C LEU A 64 -1.91 -6.12 -4.30
N THR A 65 -1.82 -4.82 -4.57
CA THR A 65 -2.97 -3.95 -4.83
C THR A 65 -3.73 -4.36 -6.10
N ILE A 66 -3.03 -4.71 -7.19
CA ILE A 66 -3.70 -5.12 -8.44
C ILE A 66 -4.28 -6.53 -8.36
N VAL A 67 -3.68 -7.44 -7.59
CA VAL A 67 -4.23 -8.79 -7.33
C VAL A 67 -5.60 -8.67 -6.67
N HIS A 68 -5.69 -7.82 -5.64
CA HIS A 68 -6.94 -7.48 -4.96
C HIS A 68 -7.75 -8.72 -4.52
N PRO A 69 -7.18 -9.61 -3.69
CA PRO A 69 -7.64 -11.00 -3.57
C PRO A 69 -9.03 -11.18 -2.96
N PHE A 70 -9.52 -10.22 -2.19
CA PHE A 70 -10.79 -10.34 -1.45
C PHE A 70 -11.91 -9.49 -2.07
N ARG A 71 -13.17 -9.80 -1.75
CA ARG A 71 -14.33 -8.97 -2.13
C ARG A 71 -14.29 -7.59 -1.46
N ASP A 72 -13.96 -7.56 -0.18
CA ASP A 72 -13.71 -6.34 0.60
C ASP A 72 -12.65 -6.65 1.67
N GLY A 73 -12.07 -5.61 2.27
CA GLY A 73 -11.06 -5.74 3.31
C GLY A 73 -9.62 -5.65 2.79
N ASN A 74 -9.40 -5.67 1.47
CA ASN A 74 -8.07 -5.62 0.85
C ASN A 74 -7.17 -4.53 1.45
N SER A 75 -7.65 -3.29 1.53
CA SER A 75 -6.84 -2.19 2.06
C SER A 75 -6.47 -2.38 3.55
N ARG A 76 -7.37 -2.94 4.36
CA ARG A 76 -7.12 -3.18 5.79
C ARG A 76 -6.09 -4.30 5.96
N THR A 77 -6.30 -5.42 5.26
CA THR A 77 -5.40 -6.58 5.29
C THR A 77 -4.01 -6.23 4.78
N GLN A 78 -3.91 -5.54 3.64
CA GLN A 78 -2.62 -5.13 3.08
C GLN A 78 -1.87 -4.16 4.00
N ARG A 79 -2.55 -3.14 4.55
CA ARG A 79 -1.93 -2.21 5.48
C ARG A 79 -1.35 -2.92 6.71
N TYR A 80 -2.13 -3.83 7.29
CA TYR A 80 -1.65 -4.64 8.42
C TYR A 80 -0.46 -5.51 8.02
N PHE A 81 -0.54 -6.20 6.88
CA PHE A 81 0.52 -7.07 6.40
C PHE A 81 1.85 -6.32 6.18
N PHE A 82 1.82 -5.15 5.53
CA PHE A 82 3.02 -4.37 5.27
C PHE A 82 3.53 -3.59 6.50
N ASP A 83 2.66 -3.21 7.43
CA ASP A 83 3.07 -2.73 8.76
C ASP A 83 3.90 -3.79 9.50
N GLN A 84 3.37 -5.02 9.57
CA GLN A 84 4.05 -6.14 10.21
C GLN A 84 5.36 -6.50 9.49
N MET A 85 5.40 -6.39 8.16
CA MET A 85 6.62 -6.64 7.39
C MET A 85 7.73 -5.62 7.70
N LEU A 86 7.41 -4.33 7.79
CA LEU A 86 8.37 -3.30 8.20
C LEU A 86 8.86 -3.53 9.63
N ARG A 87 7.95 -3.85 10.55
CA ARG A 87 8.28 -4.17 11.95
C ARG A 87 9.16 -5.41 12.08
N ALA A 88 8.87 -6.46 11.33
CA ALA A 88 9.66 -7.68 11.31
C ALA A 88 11.08 -7.44 10.76
N ALA A 89 11.26 -6.46 9.88
CA ALA A 89 12.58 -6.04 9.40
C ALA A 89 13.32 -5.07 10.34
N GLY A 90 12.75 -4.77 11.51
CA GLY A 90 13.38 -3.92 12.53
C GLY A 90 13.06 -2.43 12.39
N TRP A 91 12.03 -2.05 11.63
CA TRP A 91 11.60 -0.65 11.52
C TRP A 91 10.37 -0.37 12.38
N ALA A 92 10.28 0.84 12.90
CA ALA A 92 9.07 1.35 13.53
C ALA A 92 8.20 2.09 12.51
N VAL A 93 6.88 2.06 12.71
CA VAL A 93 5.90 2.75 11.84
C VAL A 93 4.99 3.63 12.69
N ASP A 94 5.02 4.93 12.40
CA ASP A 94 4.13 5.96 12.94
C ASP A 94 3.06 6.32 11.90
N TRP A 95 1.88 5.71 12.04
CA TRP A 95 0.75 5.95 11.15
C TRP A 95 0.15 7.35 11.29
N THR A 96 0.49 8.11 12.34
CA THR A 96 0.07 9.51 12.45
C THR A 96 0.81 10.41 11.47
N ARG A 97 1.94 9.97 10.92
CA ARG A 97 2.72 10.77 9.94
C ARG A 97 2.46 10.37 8.49
N ILE A 98 1.50 9.46 8.28
CA ILE A 98 1.15 8.93 6.96
C ILE A 98 -0.27 9.38 6.65
N ASP A 99 -0.43 10.15 5.58
CA ASP A 99 -1.74 10.48 5.05
C ASP A 99 -2.38 9.22 4.44
N ALA A 100 -3.41 8.69 5.09
CA ALA A 100 -4.09 7.47 4.67
C ALA A 100 -4.72 7.59 3.28
N THR A 101 -5.21 8.78 2.92
CA THR A 101 -5.89 9.03 1.65
C THR A 101 -4.88 9.04 0.52
N GLN A 102 -3.74 9.69 0.72
CA GLN A 102 -2.62 9.65 -0.22
C GLN A 102 -2.01 8.25 -0.33
N ALA A 103 -1.80 7.54 0.78
CA ALA A 103 -1.25 6.17 0.74
C ALA A 103 -2.21 5.23 -0.01
N HIS A 104 -3.52 5.38 0.22
CA HIS A 104 -4.54 4.60 -0.46
C HIS A 104 -4.59 4.89 -1.97
N ALA A 105 -4.42 6.14 -2.38
CA ALA A 105 -4.35 6.52 -3.79
C ALA A 105 -3.04 6.03 -4.44
N ALA A 106 -1.91 6.29 -3.79
CA ALA A 106 -0.57 6.04 -4.31
C ALA A 106 -0.30 4.54 -4.58
N ARG A 107 -0.84 3.63 -3.77
CA ARG A 107 -0.74 2.18 -4.08
C ARG A 107 -1.46 1.78 -5.37
N TYR A 108 -2.54 2.48 -5.75
CA TYR A 108 -3.20 2.24 -7.04
C TYR A 108 -2.44 2.89 -8.19
N VAL A 109 -1.78 4.03 -7.95
CA VAL A 109 -0.86 4.60 -8.94
C VAL A 109 0.26 3.61 -9.24
N GLY A 110 0.93 3.10 -8.21
CA GLY A 110 1.97 2.08 -8.37
C GLY A 110 1.47 0.81 -9.06
N ALA A 111 0.27 0.35 -8.74
CA ALA A 111 -0.38 -0.75 -9.44
C ALA A 111 -0.64 -0.46 -10.93
N ALA A 112 -1.03 0.76 -11.27
CA ALA A 112 -1.34 1.18 -12.64
C ALA A 112 -0.09 1.42 -13.50
N THR A 113 0.99 1.89 -12.89
CA THR A 113 2.17 2.40 -13.61
C THR A 113 3.43 1.56 -13.39
N ALA A 114 3.36 0.52 -12.55
CA ALA A 114 4.53 -0.24 -12.08
C ALA A 114 5.63 0.66 -11.48
N ASP A 115 5.23 1.76 -10.83
CA ASP A 115 6.13 2.72 -10.20
C ASP A 115 5.63 3.03 -8.78
N PRO A 116 6.26 2.46 -7.74
CA PRO A 116 5.80 2.61 -6.37
C PRO A 116 6.22 3.96 -5.74
N SER A 117 6.94 4.83 -6.46
CA SER A 117 7.66 5.96 -5.85
C SER A 117 6.75 6.93 -5.11
N PHE A 118 5.50 7.11 -5.54
CA PHE A 118 4.53 7.94 -4.81
C PHE A 118 4.14 7.29 -3.48
N LEU A 119 3.95 5.98 -3.46
CA LEU A 119 3.65 5.27 -2.22
C LEU A 119 4.85 5.33 -1.27
N ALA A 120 6.08 5.19 -1.80
CA ALA A 120 7.30 5.33 -1.02
C ALA A 120 7.41 6.72 -0.39
N GLN A 121 7.14 7.78 -1.15
CA GLN A 121 7.15 9.16 -0.67
C GLN A 121 6.11 9.41 0.43
N VAL A 122 4.90 8.85 0.29
CA VAL A 122 3.85 9.00 1.30
C VAL A 122 4.13 8.19 2.57
N LEU A 123 4.73 7.00 2.46
CA LEU A 123 5.04 6.17 3.61
C LEU A 123 6.27 6.63 4.37
N ARG A 124 7.28 7.14 3.68
CA ARG A 124 8.61 7.41 4.25
C ARG A 124 8.60 8.31 5.50
N PRO A 125 7.80 9.39 5.60
CA PRO A 125 7.72 10.23 6.80
C PRO A 125 7.23 9.49 8.05
N GLY A 126 6.59 8.32 7.90
CA GLY A 126 6.10 7.50 9.00
C GLY A 126 6.97 6.28 9.32
N VAL A 127 8.11 6.07 8.66
CA VAL A 127 9.00 4.92 8.94
C VAL A 127 10.27 5.41 9.63
N PHE A 128 10.67 4.70 10.69
CA PHE A 128 11.77 5.12 11.58
C PHE A 128 12.63 3.93 12.03
N ALA A 129 13.87 4.21 12.42
CA ALA A 129 14.59 3.29 13.29
C ALA A 129 13.84 3.17 14.64
N PRO A 130 13.87 2.00 15.32
CA PRO A 130 13.13 1.81 16.56
C PRO A 130 13.50 2.81 17.67
N THR A 131 14.73 3.30 17.68
CA THR A 131 15.22 4.31 18.65
C THR A 131 14.66 5.70 18.40
N ASP A 132 14.13 5.96 17.21
CA ASP A 132 13.69 7.28 16.77
C ASP A 132 12.16 7.40 16.72
N LEU A 133 11.45 6.34 17.17
CA LEU A 133 10.00 6.35 17.25
C LEU A 133 9.56 7.33 18.35
N PRO A 134 8.70 8.32 18.05
CA PRO A 134 8.15 9.20 19.07
C PRO A 134 7.38 8.41 20.13
N ASP A 135 7.53 8.78 21.40
CA ASP A 135 6.80 8.15 22.51
C ASP A 135 5.29 8.22 22.28
N GLY A 136 4.63 7.06 22.37
CA GLY A 136 3.17 6.96 22.27
C GLY A 136 2.59 7.02 20.86
N SER A 137 3.41 7.04 19.80
CA SER A 137 2.94 6.91 18.41
C SER A 137 3.18 5.51 17.84
N GLY A 138 2.28 5.06 16.96
CA GLY A 138 2.51 3.86 16.15
C GLY A 138 1.42 2.80 16.21
N ALA A 139 0.26 3.08 16.81
CA ALA A 139 -0.88 2.20 16.67
C ALA A 139 -1.49 2.34 15.27
N LEU A 140 -1.77 1.21 14.61
CA LEU A 140 -2.45 1.16 13.30
C LEU A 140 -3.83 1.85 13.30
N SER A 141 -4.44 2.04 14.47
CA SER A 141 -5.72 2.74 14.66
C SER A 141 -5.61 4.26 14.56
N GLU A 142 -4.40 4.84 14.66
CA GLU A 142 -4.17 6.29 14.74
C GLU A 142 -3.87 6.93 13.38
N THR A 143 -4.25 6.28 12.27
CA THR A 143 -3.94 6.79 10.93
C THR A 143 -4.58 8.16 10.68
N GLN A 144 -3.80 9.12 10.19
CA GLN A 144 -4.34 10.42 9.74
C GLN A 144 -5.08 10.27 8.40
N GLY A 145 -6.18 11.02 8.23
CA GLY A 145 -6.92 11.14 6.97
C GLY A 145 -8.23 10.33 6.91
N GLN A 146 -9.32 10.99 6.45
CA GLN A 146 -10.55 10.31 6.04
C GLN A 146 -10.40 9.85 4.60
N ARG A 147 -10.73 8.59 4.29
CA ARG A 147 -10.66 8.02 2.91
C ARG A 147 -11.47 8.79 1.85
N ALA A 148 -12.32 9.74 2.27
CA ALA A 148 -12.99 10.66 1.38
C ALA A 148 -11.96 11.37 0.47
N GLY A 149 -12.21 11.39 -0.84
CA GLY A 149 -11.32 12.04 -1.80
C GLY A 149 -10.16 11.19 -2.33
N ALA A 150 -9.99 9.92 -1.91
CA ALA A 150 -8.90 9.08 -2.41
C ALA A 150 -8.93 8.87 -3.94
N ALA A 151 -10.13 8.84 -4.55
CA ALA A 151 -10.28 8.80 -6.00
C ALA A 151 -9.79 10.10 -6.66
N GLU A 152 -10.07 11.26 -6.08
CA GLU A 152 -9.59 12.55 -6.59
C GLU A 152 -8.07 12.66 -6.47
N VAL A 153 -7.50 12.26 -5.33
CA VAL A 153 -6.04 12.18 -5.14
C VAL A 153 -5.41 11.23 -6.16
N PHE A 154 -6.01 10.06 -6.41
CA PHE A 154 -5.54 9.13 -7.43
C PHE A 154 -5.50 9.77 -8.82
N HIS A 155 -6.57 10.45 -9.25
CA HIS A 155 -6.60 11.11 -10.56
C HIS A 155 -5.55 12.21 -10.67
N ARG A 156 -5.37 13.03 -9.62
CA ARG A 156 -4.32 14.06 -9.58
C ARG A 156 -2.92 13.47 -9.67
N MET A 157 -2.65 12.39 -8.92
CA MET A 157 -1.37 11.68 -9.00
C MET A 157 -1.14 11.09 -10.40
N MET A 158 -2.15 10.47 -11.00
CA MET A 158 -2.05 9.92 -12.36
C MET A 158 -1.81 11.02 -13.40
N GLU A 159 -2.48 12.17 -13.28
CA GLU A 159 -2.25 13.33 -14.13
C GLU A 159 -0.84 13.88 -13.98
N PHE A 160 -0.39 14.10 -12.74
CA PHE A 160 0.96 14.56 -12.47
C PHE A 160 2.01 13.59 -13.02
N ARG A 161 1.83 12.27 -12.85
CA ARG A 161 2.77 11.27 -13.39
C ARG A 161 2.85 11.32 -14.90
N ARG A 162 1.73 11.53 -15.59
CA ARG A 162 1.71 11.70 -17.05
C ARG A 162 2.41 12.97 -17.49
N ALA A 163 2.22 14.08 -16.76
CA ALA A 163 2.83 15.37 -17.08
C ALA A 163 4.33 15.43 -16.72
N HIS A 164 4.76 14.71 -15.69
CA HIS A 164 6.13 14.75 -15.15
C HIS A 164 6.71 13.34 -14.95
N PRO A 165 7.05 12.62 -16.05
CA PRO A 165 7.60 11.27 -15.95
C PRO A 165 8.87 11.23 -15.08
N GLY A 166 8.87 10.39 -14.05
CA GLY A 166 10.02 10.22 -13.14
C GLY A 166 10.16 11.30 -12.06
N ALA A 167 9.33 12.35 -12.06
CA ALA A 167 9.35 13.36 -11.00
C ALA A 167 8.78 12.81 -9.68
N ALA A 168 9.24 13.38 -8.57
CA ALA A 168 8.69 13.11 -7.25
C ALA A 168 7.31 13.79 -7.10
N TRP A 169 6.36 13.10 -6.46
CA TRP A 169 5.09 13.69 -6.06
C TRP A 169 5.32 14.61 -4.87
N SER A 170 4.88 15.87 -4.99
CA SER A 170 4.73 16.76 -3.84
C SER A 170 3.24 17.08 -3.66
N PRO A 171 2.66 16.84 -2.46
CA PRO A 171 1.28 17.20 -2.16
C PRO A 171 1.01 18.70 -2.28
N GLU A 172 2.06 19.53 -2.19
CA GLU A 172 1.99 21.00 -2.31
C GLU A 172 2.11 21.49 -3.76
N SER A 173 2.21 20.59 -4.74
CA SER A 173 2.48 21.01 -6.12
C SER A 173 1.33 21.76 -6.79
N HIS A 174 0.09 21.72 -6.25
CA HIS A 174 -1.07 22.42 -6.80
C HIS A 174 -2.13 22.73 -5.74
#